data_AF-A0A7C2E825-F1
#
_entry.id   AF-A0A7C2E825-F1
#
_cell.length_a   1.000
_cell.length_b   1.000
_cell.length_c   1.000
_cell.angle_alpha   90.00
_cell.angle_beta   90.00
_cell.angle_gamma   90.00
#
_symmetry.space_group_name_H-M   'P 1'
#
loop_
_entity.id
_entity.type
_entity.pdbx_description
1 polymer ?
#
loop_
_entity_poly.entity_id
_entity_poly.type
_entity_poly.pdbx_seq_one_letter_code
_entity_poly.pdbx_strand_id
1 'polypeptide(L)' 'MISRRFDLGTMVKAYESLGEARQGLGDCLEFYNQKRRHQGLDYRTPDEVYRDTFPKEEAAA' A
#
# COMPACT_ATOMS: atom_id res chain seq x y z
N MET A 1 -12.38 -5.48 -26.10
CA MET A 1 -11.48 -4.55 -25.38
C MET A 1 -10.96 -5.27 -24.16
N ILE A 2 -9.72 -5.76 -24.24
CA ILE A 2 -9.09 -6.58 -23.20
C ILE A 2 -8.60 -5.60 -22.12
N SER A 3 -9.45 -5.34 -21.13
CA SER A 3 -9.10 -4.48 -20.01
C SER A 3 -8.14 -5.25 -19.09
N ARG A 4 -6.95 -4.70 -18.90
CA ARG A 4 -5.81 -5.34 -18.23
C ARG A 4 -6.21 -5.89 -16.87
N ARG A 5 -6.01 -7.20 -16.71
CA ARG A 5 -5.96 -7.87 -15.41
C ARG A 5 -4.76 -7.31 -14.65
N PHE A 6 -5.00 -6.35 -13.74
CA PHE A 6 -4.00 -5.97 -12.75
C PHE A 6 -3.99 -7.06 -11.68
N ASP A 7 -3.23 -8.13 -11.93
CA ASP A 7 -2.85 -9.12 -10.93
C ASP A 7 -1.93 -8.45 -9.90
N LEU A 8 -2.53 -7.73 -8.96
CA LEU A 8 -1.86 -7.13 -7.80
C LEU A 8 -2.22 -7.95 -6.54
N GLY A 9 -2.10 -9.28 -6.65
CA GLY A 9 -2.53 -10.23 -5.61
C GLY A 9 -1.42 -10.70 -4.68
N THR A 10 -0.17 -10.84 -5.16
CA THR A 10 0.90 -11.42 -4.33
C THR A 10 2.26 -10.89 -4.77
N MET A 11 3.00 -10.24 -3.87
CA MET A 11 4.41 -9.87 -4.07
C MET A 11 5.30 -10.95 -3.48
N VAL A 12 5.52 -12.04 -4.21
CA VAL A 12 6.65 -12.94 -3.94
C VAL A 12 7.77 -12.55 -4.88
N LYS A 13 8.70 -11.73 -4.39
CA LYS A 13 9.99 -11.50 -5.03
C LYS A 13 11.03 -12.36 -4.33
N ALA A 14 11.87 -13.01 -5.11
CA ALA A 14 13.12 -13.58 -4.61
C ALA A 14 14.10 -12.40 -4.45
N TYR A 15 14.40 -12.05 -3.21
CA TYR A 15 15.40 -11.03 -2.91
C TYR A 15 16.77 -11.69 -2.75
N GLU A 16 17.79 -11.08 -3.31
CA GLU A 16 19.18 -11.57 -3.26
C GLU A 16 19.85 -11.20 -1.92
N SER A 17 19.32 -10.19 -1.21
CA SER A 17 19.84 -9.76 0.09
C SER A 17 18.75 -9.21 1.01
N LEU A 18 19.07 -9.15 2.32
CA LEU A 18 18.19 -8.51 3.31
C LEU A 18 17.99 -7.01 3.04
N GLY A 19 19.00 -6.32 2.50
CA GLY A 19 18.91 -4.89 2.16
C GLY A 19 17.89 -4.67 1.04
N GLU A 20 17.99 -5.48 -0.02
CA GLU A 20 17.05 -5.45 -1.13
C GLU A 20 15.63 -5.82 -0.67
N ALA A 21 15.48 -6.83 0.19
CA ALA A 21 14.20 -7.22 0.76
C ALA A 21 13.56 -6.07 1.54
N ARG A 22 14.33 -5.38 2.38
CA ARG A 22 13.83 -4.23 3.16
C ARG A 22 13.38 -3.10 2.25
N GLN A 23 14.15 -2.76 1.23
CA GLN A 23 13.79 -1.71 0.29
C GLN A 23 12.53 -2.09 -0.51
N GLY A 24 12.51 -3.30 -1.09
CA GLY A 24 11.38 -3.78 -1.87
C GLY A 24 10.08 -3.91 -1.06
N LEU A 25 10.17 -4.31 0.21
CA LEU A 25 9.03 -4.30 1.13
C LEU A 25 8.59 -2.87 1.46
N GLY A 26 9.53 -1.96 1.71
CA GLY A 26 9.22 -0.54 1.95
C GLY A 26 8.47 0.08 0.76
N ASP A 27 8.98 -0.10 -0.45
CA ASP A 27 8.37 0.38 -1.69
C ASP A 27 6.97 -0.23 -1.89
N CYS A 28 6.81 -1.52 -1.59
CA CYS A 28 5.53 -2.21 -1.68
C CYS A 28 4.51 -1.66 -0.68
N LEU A 29 4.92 -1.43 0.57
CA LEU A 29 4.05 -0.87 1.62
C LEU A 29 3.65 0.57 1.29
N GLU A 30 4.57 1.41 0.83
CA GLU A 30 4.26 2.78 0.39
C GLU A 30 3.23 2.76 -0.74
N PHE A 31 3.45 1.94 -1.76
CA PHE A 31 2.51 1.84 -2.88
C PHE A 31 1.13 1.33 -2.42
N TYR A 32 1.08 0.26 -1.62
CA TYR A 32 -0.17 -0.33 -1.15
C TYR A 32 -0.97 0.63 -0.27
N ASN A 33 -0.31 1.30 0.67
CA ASN A 33 -0.95 2.17 1.65
C ASN A 33 -1.29 3.54 1.07
N GLN A 34 -0.45 4.13 0.21
CA GLN A 34 -0.58 5.53 -0.16
C GLN A 34 -0.99 5.78 -1.61
N LYS A 35 -0.77 4.82 -2.52
CA LYS A 35 -0.97 5.04 -3.97
C LYS A 35 -2.06 4.14 -4.57
N ARG A 36 -2.15 2.89 -4.11
CA ARG A 36 -3.13 1.93 -4.62
C ARG A 36 -4.51 2.25 -4.05
N ARG A 37 -5.45 2.52 -4.95
CA ARG A 37 -6.88 2.65 -4.63
C ARG A 37 -7.49 1.26 -4.56
N HIS A 38 -8.27 0.98 -3.52
CA HIS A 38 -8.87 -0.35 -3.30
C HIS A 38 -10.38 -0.27 -3.48
N GLN A 39 -10.93 -1.14 -4.32
CA GLN A 39 -12.38 -1.18 -4.56
C GLN A 39 -13.18 -1.44 -3.28
N GLY A 40 -12.67 -2.27 -2.36
CA GLY A 40 -13.29 -2.53 -1.06
C GLY A 40 -13.20 -1.37 -0.06
N LEU A 41 -12.50 -0.29 -0.42
CA LEU A 41 -12.40 0.95 0.35
C LEU A 41 -13.01 2.12 -0.42
N ASP A 42 -14.03 1.89 -1.24
CA ASP A 42 -14.65 2.92 -2.10
C ASP A 42 -13.64 3.65 -3.00
N TYR A 43 -12.67 2.90 -3.53
CA TYR A 43 -11.54 3.45 -4.29
C TYR A 43 -10.71 4.48 -3.52
N ARG A 44 -10.64 4.37 -2.21
CA ARG A 44 -9.70 5.11 -1.37
C ARG A 44 -8.45 4.29 -1.10
N THR A 45 -7.42 4.94 -0.58
CA THR A 45 -6.22 4.27 -0.09
C THR A 45 -6.39 3.87 1.38
N PRO A 46 -5.68 2.84 1.88
CA PRO A 46 -5.75 2.47 3.28
C PRO A 46 -5.35 3.63 4.20
N ASP A 47 -4.37 4.43 3.80
CA ASP A 47 -3.96 5.63 4.54
C ASP A 47 -5.08 6.65 4.70
N GLU A 48 -5.85 6.90 3.63
CA GLU A 48 -6.99 7.82 3.66
C GLU A 48 -8.06 7.32 4.63
N VAL A 49 -8.39 6.02 4.58
CA VAL A 49 -9.39 5.43 5.48
C VAL A 49 -8.90 5.46 6.94
N TYR A 50 -7.63 5.15 7.18
CA TYR A 50 -7.04 5.19 8.53
C TYR A 50 -7.10 6.59 9.12
N ARG A 51 -6.70 7.62 8.36
CA ARG A 51 -6.73 9.02 8.80
C ARG A 51 -8.13 9.52 9.12
N ASP A 52 -9.14 9.07 8.37
CA ASP A 52 -10.53 9.44 8.64
C ASP A 52 -11.11 8.71 9.85
N THR A 53 -10.71 7.45 10.06
CA THR A 53 -11.20 6.63 11.17
C THR A 53 -10.55 7.02 12.50
N PHE A 54 -9.28 7.41 12.44
CA PHE A 54 -8.50 7.89 13.57
C PHE A 54 -7.98 9.28 13.22
N PRO A 55 -8.86 10.31 13.24
CA PRO A 55 -8.40 11.69 13.14
C PRO A 55 -7.34 11.86 14.22
N LYS A 56 -6.14 12.29 13.82
CA LYS A 56 -4.99 12.49 14.72
C LYS A 56 -5.49 13.04 16.05
N GLU A 57 -5.37 12.27 17.14
CA GLU A 57 -5.06 12.92 18.41
C GLU A 57 -3.83 13.77 18.08
N GLU A 58 -3.95 15.07 18.34
CA GLU A 58 -3.01 16.10 17.98
C GLU A 58 -1.57 15.57 18.05
N ALA A 59 -0.80 15.90 17.01
CA ALA A 59 0.64 15.76 17.02
C ALA A 59 1.15 16.03 18.44
N ALA A 60 1.72 14.99 19.07
CA ALA A 60 2.29 15.08 20.40
C ALA A 60 3.08 16.39 20.52
N ALA A 61 2.54 17.29 21.33
CA ALA A 61 3.20 18.48 21.85
C ALA A 61 4.15 18.08 22.99
#